data_AF-A0A3D4HQS2-F1
#
_entry.id   AF-A0A3D4HQS2-F1
#
_cell.length_a   1.000
_cell.length_b   1.000
_cell.length_c   1.000
_cell.angle_alpha   90.00
_cell.angle_beta   90.00
_cell.angle_gamma   90.00
#
_symmetry.space_group_name_H-M   'P 1'
#
loop_
_entity.id
_entity.type
_entity.pdbx_description
1 polymer ?
#
loop_
_entity_poly.entity_id
_entity_poly.type
_entity_poly.pdbx_seq_one_letter_code
_entity_poly.pdbx_strand_id
1 'polypeptide(L)'
;RAKEYLPYAKENPDSISFGTIEVPPFTMRRIPFSRLENQAGKQAKGCRISDTEIITPYYHITLQPDNGRVLQIKDTRTGRSLIDQKSKWGFFDLIEERIDPRFASLSRKAIFPRDVDKGNKNISQWQHSWKAKYESISAFLDWSIEQTGDKVTIVYHSRAKGIPWLEQRISFSSVHSRILLDACFTKEKEEEPHSIYFAFPLSLQDGWSCVYDTADTFV
;
A
#
# COMPACT_ATOMS: atom_id res chain seq x y z
N ARG A 1 -16.04 -11.98 -22.59
CA ARG A 1 -16.82 -11.75 -21.35
C ARG A 1 -15.96 -11.79 -20.09
N ALA A 2 -15.33 -12.91 -19.66
CA ALA A 2 -14.46 -12.88 -18.45
C ALA A 2 -13.10 -12.15 -18.62
N LYS A 3 -12.70 -11.83 -19.85
CA LYS A 3 -11.48 -11.05 -20.15
C LYS A 3 -11.66 -9.52 -20.06
N GLU A 4 -12.91 -9.04 -19.90
CA GLU A 4 -13.20 -7.60 -19.83
C GLU A 4 -13.16 -7.04 -18.40
N TYR A 5 -13.18 -7.91 -17.38
CA TYR A 5 -13.05 -7.53 -15.97
C TYR A 5 -11.71 -8.02 -15.41
N LEU A 6 -10.62 -7.41 -15.85
CA LEU A 6 -9.36 -7.51 -15.12
C LEU A 6 -9.40 -6.41 -14.06
N PRO A 7 -9.48 -6.73 -12.75
CA PRO A 7 -9.57 -5.74 -11.66
C PRO A 7 -8.34 -4.83 -11.55
N TYR A 8 -7.33 -5.03 -12.41
CA TYR A 8 -6.07 -4.29 -12.44
C TYR A 8 -5.91 -3.42 -13.69
N ALA A 9 -6.92 -3.33 -14.56
CA ALA A 9 -6.93 -2.38 -15.66
C ALA A 9 -7.08 -0.96 -15.10
N LYS A 10 -6.06 -0.11 -15.33
CA LYS A 10 -5.92 1.27 -14.84
C LYS A 10 -7.11 2.19 -15.12
N GLU A 11 -7.92 1.83 -16.09
CA GLU A 11 -9.16 2.49 -16.40
C GLU A 11 -10.23 1.41 -16.37
N ASN A 12 -10.95 1.31 -15.25
CA ASN A 12 -12.34 0.89 -15.33
C ASN A 12 -13.15 2.19 -15.29
N PRO A 13 -13.27 2.94 -16.42
CA PRO A 13 -14.05 4.17 -16.47
C PRO A 13 -15.53 3.92 -16.13
N ASP A 14 -15.93 2.65 -16.02
CA ASP A 14 -17.31 2.21 -15.84
C ASP A 14 -17.75 2.09 -14.37
N SER A 15 -16.86 2.27 -13.38
CA SER A 15 -17.25 2.20 -11.96
C SER A 15 -17.11 3.55 -11.26
N ILE A 16 -18.23 4.24 -11.07
CA ILE A 16 -18.33 5.46 -10.27
C ILE A 16 -18.81 5.07 -8.86
N SER A 17 -18.10 5.53 -7.82
CA SER A 17 -18.59 5.38 -6.44
C SER A 17 -19.72 6.38 -6.17
N PHE A 18 -20.87 5.87 -5.74
CA PHE A 18 -22.02 6.66 -5.28
C PHE A 18 -22.10 6.74 -3.75
N GLY A 19 -21.03 6.34 -3.06
CA GLY A 19 -20.90 6.32 -1.60
C GLY A 19 -21.08 4.94 -0.97
N THR A 20 -20.78 4.87 0.32
CA THR A 20 -20.81 3.63 1.11
C THR A 20 -22.12 3.50 1.88
N ILE A 21 -22.67 2.28 1.90
CA ILE A 21 -23.78 1.90 2.77
C ILE A 21 -23.40 0.68 3.60
N GLU A 22 -23.79 0.69 4.87
CA GLU A 22 -23.68 -0.50 5.71
C GLU A 22 -24.78 -1.50 5.36
N VAL A 23 -24.39 -2.77 5.24
CA VAL A 23 -25.28 -3.91 5.01
C VAL A 23 -24.95 -4.97 6.05
N PRO A 24 -25.89 -5.35 6.93
CA PRO A 24 -25.63 -6.37 7.94
C PRO A 24 -25.28 -7.74 7.34
N PRO A 25 -24.51 -8.58 8.07
CA PRO A 25 -24.19 -9.94 7.63
C PRO A 25 -25.45 -10.75 7.29
N PHE A 26 -25.37 -11.56 6.22
CA PHE A 26 -26.47 -12.42 5.74
C PHE A 26 -27.77 -11.68 5.36
N THR A 27 -27.68 -10.40 4.95
CA THR A 27 -28.82 -9.62 4.49
C THR A 27 -28.64 -9.12 3.06
N MET A 28 -29.71 -8.53 2.49
CA MET A 28 -29.65 -7.82 1.21
C MET A 28 -30.32 -6.46 1.29
N ARG A 29 -29.84 -5.52 0.47
CA ARG A 29 -30.44 -4.20 0.30
C ARG A 29 -30.63 -3.90 -1.18
N ARG A 30 -31.84 -3.47 -1.55
CA ARG A 30 -32.16 -3.03 -2.92
C ARG A 30 -32.05 -1.51 -2.97
N ILE A 31 -31.22 -1.00 -3.88
CA ILE A 31 -31.00 0.44 -4.10
C ILE A 31 -31.44 0.77 -5.52
N PRO A 32 -32.52 1.54 -5.73
CA PRO A 32 -32.90 2.02 -7.04
C PRO A 32 -31.85 2.97 -7.61
N PHE A 33 -31.55 2.87 -8.92
CA PHE A 33 -30.64 3.79 -9.61
C PHE A 33 -31.03 5.27 -9.44
N SER A 34 -32.34 5.56 -9.36
CA SER A 34 -32.85 6.93 -9.13
C SER A 34 -32.46 7.54 -7.78
N ARG A 35 -31.95 6.74 -6.83
CA ARG A 35 -31.46 7.22 -5.53
C ARG A 35 -29.94 7.35 -5.47
N LEU A 36 -29.23 7.01 -6.54
CA LEU A 36 -27.78 7.13 -6.60
C LEU A 36 -27.42 8.60 -6.88
N GLU A 37 -26.67 9.20 -5.97
CA GLU A 37 -26.15 10.55 -6.12
C GLU A 37 -24.65 10.51 -6.32
N ASN A 38 -24.13 11.11 -7.39
CA ASN A 38 -22.70 11.18 -7.62
C ASN A 38 -22.00 11.86 -6.42
N GLN A 39 -21.01 11.20 -5.84
CA GLN A 39 -20.26 11.69 -4.68
C GLN A 39 -18.86 12.21 -5.05
N ALA A 40 -18.48 12.16 -6.33
CA ALA A 40 -17.19 12.64 -6.80
C ALA A 40 -17.01 14.13 -6.50
N GLY A 41 -15.85 14.50 -5.94
CA GLY A 41 -15.51 15.89 -5.60
C GLY A 41 -16.28 16.46 -4.40
N LYS A 42 -17.24 15.72 -3.83
CA LYS A 42 -17.89 16.14 -2.57
C LYS A 42 -16.92 15.98 -1.41
N GLN A 43 -16.93 16.96 -0.51
CA GLN A 43 -16.16 16.90 0.72
C GLN A 43 -16.56 15.68 1.55
N ALA A 44 -15.57 14.90 1.98
CA ALA A 44 -15.82 13.76 2.85
C ALA A 44 -16.39 14.24 4.19
N LYS A 45 -17.57 13.73 4.57
CA LYS A 45 -18.26 14.18 5.79
C LYS A 45 -17.38 13.95 7.02
N GLY A 46 -17.23 14.97 7.87
CA GLY A 46 -16.40 14.87 9.08
C GLY A 46 -14.90 14.87 8.82
N CYS A 47 -14.47 15.09 7.57
CA CYS A 47 -13.06 15.27 7.23
C CYS A 47 -12.70 16.75 7.06
N ARG A 48 -11.51 17.12 7.56
CA ARG A 48 -10.88 18.42 7.34
C ARG A 48 -9.54 18.20 6.65
N ILE A 49 -9.25 18.99 5.62
CA ILE A 49 -8.06 18.83 4.79
C ILE A 49 -7.38 20.19 4.67
N SER A 50 -6.06 20.19 4.79
CA SER A 50 -5.17 21.28 4.41
C SER A 50 -3.93 20.69 3.72
N ASP A 51 -3.00 21.55 3.33
CA ASP A 51 -1.75 21.15 2.68
C ASP A 51 -0.83 20.31 3.60
N THR A 52 -1.01 20.40 4.91
CA THR A 52 -0.12 19.78 5.91
C THR A 52 -0.81 18.76 6.81
N GLU A 53 -2.14 18.67 6.78
CA GLU A 53 -2.89 17.75 7.62
C GLU A 53 -4.19 17.27 6.95
N ILE A 54 -4.53 16.02 7.23
CA ILE A 54 -5.84 15.45 6.97
C ILE A 54 -6.38 14.96 8.31
N ILE A 55 -7.57 15.42 8.68
CA ILE A 55 -8.31 14.92 9.84
C ILE A 55 -9.52 14.17 9.34
N THR A 56 -9.70 12.96 9.84
CA THR A 56 -10.88 12.11 9.66
C THR A 56 -11.47 11.80 11.05
N PRO A 57 -12.67 11.19 11.14
CA PRO A 57 -13.21 10.75 12.43
C PRO A 57 -12.29 9.80 13.20
N TYR A 58 -11.42 9.04 12.51
CA TYR A 58 -10.59 7.98 13.09
C TYR A 58 -9.11 8.34 13.22
N TYR A 59 -8.62 9.25 12.36
CA TYR A 59 -7.20 9.55 12.26
C TYR A 59 -6.93 11.04 12.07
N HIS A 60 -5.86 11.50 12.70
CA HIS A 60 -5.15 12.73 12.34
C HIS A 60 -3.87 12.35 11.59
N ILE A 61 -3.78 12.75 10.33
CA ILE A 61 -2.67 12.48 9.41
C ILE A 61 -1.88 13.76 9.23
N THR A 62 -0.57 13.69 9.46
CA THR A 62 0.36 14.79 9.21
C THR A 62 1.09 14.53 7.90
N LEU A 63 1.12 15.54 7.02
CA LEU A 63 1.74 15.50 5.71
C LEU A 63 2.98 16.38 5.66
N GLN A 64 3.95 15.97 4.85
CA GLN A 64 5.06 16.82 4.46
C GLN A 64 4.57 17.86 3.45
N PRO A 65 4.77 19.18 3.69
CA PRO A 65 4.23 20.24 2.83
C PRO A 65 4.67 20.13 1.36
N ASP A 66 5.91 19.72 1.11
CA ASP A 66 6.51 19.81 -0.23
C ASP A 66 6.01 18.72 -1.20
N ASN A 67 5.68 17.54 -0.69
CA ASN A 67 5.41 16.35 -1.51
C ASN A 67 4.22 15.50 -1.01
N GLY A 68 3.49 16.00 0.00
CA GLY A 68 2.32 15.33 0.56
C GLY A 68 2.61 14.00 1.24
N ARG A 69 3.89 13.64 1.47
CA ARG A 69 4.28 12.37 2.10
C ARG A 69 3.69 12.28 3.50
N VAL A 70 3.11 11.13 3.83
CA VAL A 70 2.58 10.88 5.19
C VAL A 70 3.74 10.77 6.18
N LEU A 71 3.81 11.72 7.13
CA LEU A 71 4.80 11.77 8.20
C LEU A 71 4.33 11.06 9.47
N GLN A 72 3.03 11.11 9.75
CA GLN A 72 2.43 10.46 10.91
C GLN A 72 0.96 10.17 10.67
N ILE A 73 0.47 9.07 11.25
CA ILE A 73 -0.96 8.76 11.36
C ILE A 73 -1.22 8.54 12.84
N LYS A 74 -2.04 9.39 13.44
CA LYS A 74 -2.40 9.31 14.85
C LYS A 74 -3.87 8.89 14.98
N ASP A 75 -4.12 7.79 15.68
CA ASP A 75 -5.47 7.34 16.00
C ASP A 75 -6.15 8.37 16.94
N THR A 76 -7.32 8.88 16.56
CA THR A 76 -8.00 9.96 17.28
C THR A 76 -8.59 9.50 18.60
N ARG A 77 -8.94 8.21 18.72
CA ARG A 77 -9.56 7.63 19.90
C ARG A 77 -8.54 7.34 21.00
N THR A 78 -7.40 6.79 20.62
CA THR A 78 -6.35 6.33 21.55
C THR A 78 -5.19 7.31 21.66
N GLY A 79 -5.06 8.25 20.72
CA GLY A 79 -3.92 9.14 20.60
C GLY A 79 -2.63 8.43 20.16
N ARG A 80 -2.69 7.14 19.78
CA ARG A 80 -1.52 6.36 19.39
C ARG A 80 -0.98 6.83 18.04
N SER A 81 0.31 7.11 17.98
CA SER A 81 1.06 7.27 16.73
C SER A 81 1.30 5.91 16.09
N LEU A 82 0.95 5.76 14.82
CA LEU A 82 1.09 4.49 14.11
C LEU A 82 2.44 4.35 13.41
N ILE A 83 3.07 5.45 13.02
CA ILE A 83 4.31 5.44 12.23
C ILE A 83 5.54 5.66 13.11
N ASP A 84 6.54 4.80 12.98
CA ASP A 84 7.88 5.00 13.53
C ASP A 84 8.67 5.99 12.66
N GLN A 85 8.84 7.20 13.18
CA GLN A 85 9.54 8.29 12.49
C GLN A 85 11.06 8.13 12.46
N LYS A 86 11.62 7.16 13.19
CA LYS A 86 13.07 6.85 13.15
C LYS A 86 13.44 5.92 12.00
N SER A 87 12.46 5.27 11.39
CA SER A 87 12.68 4.40 10.23
C SER A 87 13.30 5.18 9.07
N LYS A 88 14.24 4.54 8.38
CA LYS A 88 14.79 5.06 7.11
C LYS A 88 13.77 5.10 5.97
N TRP A 89 12.71 4.31 6.09
CA TRP A 89 11.59 4.24 5.14
C TRP A 89 10.37 4.96 5.69
N GLY A 90 9.56 5.52 4.80
CA GLY A 90 8.27 6.12 5.09
C GLY A 90 7.12 5.14 4.95
N PHE A 91 5.93 5.63 5.30
CA PHE A 91 4.71 4.84 5.20
C PHE A 91 4.32 4.62 3.75
N PHE A 92 4.16 3.35 3.40
CA PHE A 92 3.87 2.86 2.06
C PHE A 92 4.97 3.19 1.03
N ASP A 93 6.24 3.30 1.44
CA ASP A 93 7.34 3.52 0.48
C ASP A 93 7.61 2.27 -0.38
N LEU A 94 7.81 2.46 -1.69
CA LEU A 94 8.34 1.43 -2.57
C LEU A 94 9.80 1.11 -2.21
N ILE A 95 10.10 -0.17 -1.99
CA ILE A 95 11.46 -0.68 -1.83
C ILE A 95 11.71 -1.72 -2.89
N GLU A 96 12.80 -1.54 -3.63
CA GLU A 96 13.34 -2.57 -4.51
C GLU A 96 14.57 -3.20 -3.88
N GLU A 97 14.55 -4.53 -3.73
CA GLU A 97 15.63 -5.30 -3.15
C GLU A 97 16.32 -6.11 -4.25
N ARG A 98 17.65 -6.00 -4.33
CA ARG A 98 18.50 -6.70 -5.31
C ARG A 98 19.70 -7.33 -4.61
N ILE A 99 20.30 -8.31 -5.27
CA ILE A 99 21.61 -8.84 -4.85
C ILE A 99 22.66 -7.73 -4.98
N ASP A 100 23.46 -7.53 -3.94
CA ASP A 100 24.59 -6.61 -4.02
C ASP A 100 25.73 -7.25 -4.84
N PRO A 101 26.06 -6.71 -6.04
CA PRO A 101 27.01 -7.33 -6.96
C PRO A 101 28.45 -7.33 -6.42
N ARG A 102 28.73 -6.57 -5.35
CA ARG A 102 30.04 -6.58 -4.68
C ARG A 102 30.28 -7.89 -3.92
N PHE A 103 29.22 -8.62 -3.56
CA PHE A 103 29.30 -9.81 -2.71
C PHE A 103 28.87 -11.10 -3.42
N ALA A 104 28.08 -11.03 -4.49
CA ALA A 104 27.65 -12.21 -5.24
C ALA A 104 27.26 -11.87 -6.68
N SER A 105 27.26 -12.88 -7.55
CA SER A 105 26.70 -12.75 -8.91
C SER A 105 25.20 -12.47 -8.86
N LEU A 106 24.70 -11.68 -9.81
CA LEU A 106 23.28 -11.35 -10.01
C LEU A 106 22.49 -12.56 -10.56
N SER A 107 22.40 -13.62 -9.76
CA SER A 107 21.79 -14.90 -10.10
C SER A 107 20.88 -15.38 -8.99
N ARG A 108 19.78 -16.06 -9.35
CA ARG A 108 18.84 -16.63 -8.37
C ARG A 108 19.55 -17.59 -7.41
N LYS A 109 20.65 -18.20 -7.83
CA LYS A 109 21.49 -19.08 -6.99
C LYS A 109 22.11 -18.36 -5.78
N ALA A 110 22.27 -17.03 -5.82
CA ALA A 110 22.78 -16.26 -4.68
C ALA A 110 21.77 -16.19 -3.51
N ILE A 111 20.47 -16.29 -3.82
CA ILE A 111 19.39 -16.22 -2.82
C ILE A 111 18.85 -17.63 -2.53
N PHE A 112 18.74 -18.46 -3.56
CA PHE A 112 18.22 -19.82 -3.48
C PHE A 112 19.01 -20.74 -4.43
N PRO A 113 20.15 -21.31 -3.98
CA PRO A 113 20.90 -22.31 -4.72
C PRO A 113 20.15 -23.65 -4.70
N ARG A 114 19.20 -23.79 -5.63
CA ARG A 114 18.36 -24.98 -5.76
C ARG A 114 19.20 -26.26 -5.83
N ASP A 115 18.88 -27.20 -4.96
CA ASP A 115 19.41 -28.57 -4.92
C ASP A 115 18.21 -29.52 -4.68
N VAL A 116 18.02 -30.44 -5.62
CA VAL A 116 16.80 -31.26 -5.69
C VAL A 116 16.69 -32.23 -4.52
N ASP A 117 17.81 -32.79 -4.05
CA ASP A 117 17.83 -33.80 -3.00
C ASP A 117 17.43 -33.20 -1.64
N LYS A 118 17.91 -32.00 -1.35
CA LYS A 118 17.51 -31.25 -0.15
C LYS A 118 16.05 -30.80 -0.23
N GLY A 119 15.60 -30.36 -1.39
CA GLY A 119 14.20 -29.99 -1.63
C GLY A 119 13.25 -31.14 -1.34
N ASN A 120 13.57 -32.36 -1.81
CA ASN A 120 12.79 -33.57 -1.55
C ASN A 120 12.74 -33.96 -0.06
N LYS A 121 13.71 -33.49 0.73
CA LYS A 121 13.78 -33.70 2.19
C LYS A 121 13.18 -32.52 2.97
N ASN A 122 12.50 -31.57 2.31
CA ASN A 122 11.96 -30.35 2.90
C ASN A 122 13.00 -29.50 3.64
N ILE A 123 14.27 -29.56 3.22
CA ILE A 123 15.34 -28.75 3.80
C ILE A 123 15.36 -27.42 3.06
N SER A 124 15.15 -26.32 3.78
CA SER A 124 15.23 -24.97 3.22
C SER A 124 16.60 -24.73 2.60
N GLN A 125 16.60 -24.16 1.39
CA GLN A 125 17.81 -23.80 0.65
C GLN A 125 17.96 -22.29 0.52
N TRP A 126 17.12 -21.52 1.22
CA TRP A 126 17.25 -20.08 1.28
C TRP A 126 18.58 -19.71 1.91
N GLN A 127 19.34 -18.87 1.23
CA GLN A 127 20.49 -18.23 1.83
C GLN A 127 19.96 -17.17 2.79
N HIS A 128 20.31 -17.27 4.07
CA HIS A 128 19.86 -16.32 5.09
C HIS A 128 20.83 -15.14 5.27
N SER A 129 22.02 -15.22 4.69
CA SER A 129 23.11 -14.25 4.87
C SER A 129 23.53 -13.52 3.59
N TRP A 130 22.76 -13.65 2.51
CA TRP A 130 23.04 -12.91 1.27
C TRP A 130 22.95 -11.40 1.51
N LYS A 131 23.74 -10.63 0.76
CA LYS A 131 23.80 -9.18 0.92
C LYS A 131 22.87 -8.51 -0.07
N ALA A 132 21.84 -7.84 0.47
CA ALA A 132 20.88 -7.08 -0.29
C ALA A 132 21.32 -5.63 -0.48
N LYS A 133 21.12 -5.11 -1.69
CA LYS A 133 21.10 -3.68 -2.00
C LYS A 133 19.64 -3.24 -2.07
N TYR A 134 19.30 -2.21 -1.32
CA TYR A 134 17.97 -1.61 -1.34
C TYR A 134 17.99 -0.31 -2.12
N GLU A 135 17.07 -0.18 -3.05
CA GLU A 135 16.80 1.03 -3.83
C GLU A 135 15.33 1.43 -3.62
N SER A 136 14.98 2.66 -3.96
CA SER A 136 13.62 3.20 -3.82
C SER A 136 13.33 4.13 -4.98
N ILE A 137 12.28 4.94 -4.86
CA ILE A 137 11.85 5.95 -5.83
C ILE A 137 13.08 6.77 -6.27
N SER A 138 13.35 6.76 -7.57
CA SER A 138 14.43 7.52 -8.20
C SER A 138 13.98 8.94 -8.57
N ALA A 139 12.68 9.13 -8.80
CA ALA A 139 12.10 10.44 -9.07
C ALA A 139 10.65 10.50 -8.57
N PHE A 140 10.34 11.53 -7.79
CA PHE A 140 8.98 11.92 -7.46
C PHE A 140 8.47 12.88 -8.53
N LEU A 141 7.27 12.63 -9.07
CA LEU A 141 6.73 13.42 -10.18
C LEU A 141 5.75 14.48 -9.65
N ASP A 142 4.70 14.03 -8.99
CA ASP A 142 3.67 14.90 -8.43
C ASP A 142 2.85 14.15 -7.36
N TRP A 143 1.94 14.90 -6.73
CA TRP A 143 0.93 14.36 -5.85
C TRP A 143 -0.35 15.19 -5.89
N SER A 144 -1.44 14.59 -5.42
CA SER A 144 -2.72 15.27 -5.25
C SER A 144 -3.54 14.66 -4.11
N ILE A 145 -4.60 15.37 -3.71
CA ILE A 145 -5.63 14.84 -2.81
C ILE A 145 -6.94 14.77 -3.59
N GLU A 146 -7.50 13.57 -3.68
CA GLU A 146 -8.83 13.33 -4.20
C GLU A 146 -9.85 13.15 -3.06
N GLN A 147 -11.09 13.58 -3.29
CA GLN A 147 -12.17 13.46 -2.33
C GLN A 147 -13.43 12.85 -2.95
N THR A 148 -14.11 12.07 -2.12
CA THR A 148 -15.48 11.61 -2.33
C THR A 148 -16.23 11.80 -1.02
N GLY A 149 -17.57 11.79 -1.05
CA GLY A 149 -18.41 12.07 0.12
C GLY A 149 -18.11 11.24 1.39
N ASP A 150 -17.39 10.12 1.27
CA ASP A 150 -17.01 9.22 2.36
C ASP A 150 -15.52 8.87 2.46
N LYS A 151 -14.66 9.48 1.65
CA LYS A 151 -13.24 9.11 1.56
C LYS A 151 -12.34 10.26 1.09
N VAL A 152 -11.16 10.34 1.69
CA VAL A 152 -10.05 11.21 1.26
C VAL A 152 -8.91 10.32 0.78
N THR A 153 -8.35 10.60 -0.40
CA THR A 153 -7.28 9.79 -0.99
C THR A 153 -6.08 10.67 -1.32
N ILE A 154 -4.92 10.33 -0.80
CA ILE A 154 -3.64 10.91 -1.23
C ILE A 154 -3.13 10.07 -2.40
N VAL A 155 -2.76 10.73 -3.49
CA VAL A 155 -2.26 10.08 -4.71
C VAL A 155 -0.86 10.57 -4.99
N TYR A 156 0.08 9.65 -5.17
CA TYR A 156 1.47 9.94 -5.54
C TYR A 156 1.79 9.36 -6.91
N HIS A 157 2.48 10.13 -7.74
CA HIS A 157 3.09 9.63 -8.97
C HIS A 157 4.61 9.69 -8.87
N SER A 158 5.26 8.58 -9.21
CA SER A 158 6.71 8.46 -9.11
C SER A 158 7.30 7.49 -10.14
N ARG A 159 8.63 7.42 -10.17
CA ARG A 159 9.41 6.46 -10.97
C ARG A 159 10.48 5.80 -10.10
N ALA A 160 10.80 4.56 -10.42
CA ALA A 160 11.89 3.81 -9.81
C ALA A 160 12.61 2.96 -10.87
N LYS A 161 13.59 2.16 -10.47
CA LYS A 161 14.43 1.42 -11.42
C LYS A 161 13.60 0.33 -12.11
N GLY A 162 13.53 0.39 -13.44
CA GLY A 162 12.67 -0.51 -14.21
C GLY A 162 11.17 -0.34 -13.92
N ILE A 163 10.77 0.75 -13.25
CA ILE A 163 9.39 1.13 -12.99
C ILE A 163 9.20 2.56 -13.51
N PRO A 164 8.92 2.74 -14.82
CA PRO A 164 8.83 4.06 -15.44
C PRO A 164 7.60 4.86 -14.99
N TRP A 165 6.64 4.20 -14.35
CA TRP A 165 5.46 4.83 -13.77
C TRP A 165 4.95 4.00 -12.59
N LEU A 166 4.75 4.65 -11.46
CA LEU A 166 4.15 4.14 -10.23
C LEU A 166 3.12 5.16 -9.74
N GLU A 167 1.89 4.71 -9.53
CA GLU A 167 0.85 5.41 -8.78
C GLU A 167 0.61 4.71 -7.45
N GLN A 168 0.61 5.47 -6.37
CA GLN A 168 0.29 4.98 -5.03
C GLN A 168 -0.87 5.80 -4.47
N ARG A 169 -1.89 5.11 -3.96
CA ARG A 169 -3.08 5.72 -3.40
C ARG A 169 -3.24 5.31 -1.94
N ILE A 170 -3.35 6.29 -1.05
CA ILE A 170 -3.59 6.09 0.39
C ILE A 170 -4.95 6.69 0.72
N SER A 171 -5.92 5.84 1.00
CA SER A 171 -7.33 6.18 1.16
C SER A 171 -7.75 6.07 2.63
N PHE A 172 -8.26 7.17 3.19
CA PHE A 172 -8.85 7.24 4.53
C PHE A 172 -10.36 7.45 4.43
N SER A 173 -11.13 6.61 5.12
CA SER A 173 -12.60 6.70 5.11
C SER A 173 -13.13 7.58 6.23
N SER A 174 -14.26 8.25 5.97
CA SER A 174 -15.02 8.93 7.03
C SER A 174 -16.03 8.03 7.75
N VAL A 175 -16.25 6.80 7.26
CA VAL A 175 -17.26 5.88 7.80
C VAL A 175 -16.67 4.63 8.47
N HIS A 176 -15.37 4.37 8.30
CA HIS A 176 -14.69 3.31 9.03
C HIS A 176 -13.18 3.58 9.20
N SER A 177 -12.53 2.91 10.15
CA SER A 177 -11.11 3.07 10.45
C SER A 177 -10.15 2.34 9.50
N ARG A 178 -10.63 1.60 8.49
CA ARG A 178 -9.70 0.94 7.55
C ARG A 178 -9.00 1.96 6.66
N ILE A 179 -7.68 1.83 6.55
CA ILE A 179 -6.83 2.56 5.60
C ILE A 179 -6.66 1.66 4.38
N LEU A 180 -7.08 2.13 3.21
CA LEU A 180 -6.91 1.41 1.95
C LEU A 180 -5.63 1.89 1.27
N LEU A 181 -4.84 0.94 0.77
CA LEU A 181 -3.56 1.17 0.13
C LEU A 181 -3.56 0.47 -1.22
N ASP A 182 -3.47 1.24 -2.29
CA ASP A 182 -3.41 0.71 -3.64
C ASP A 182 -2.11 1.16 -4.31
N ALA A 183 -1.43 0.23 -4.98
CA ALA A 183 -0.28 0.55 -5.81
C ALA A 183 -0.49 -0.03 -7.21
N CYS A 184 -0.33 0.81 -8.22
CA CYS A 184 -0.38 0.42 -9.61
C CYS A 184 0.92 0.86 -10.29
N PHE A 185 1.57 -0.03 -11.02
CA PHE A 185 2.80 0.32 -11.71
C PHE A 185 2.99 -0.49 -12.99
N THR A 186 3.77 0.09 -13.90
CA THR A 186 4.28 -0.64 -15.07
C THR A 186 5.68 -1.13 -14.73
N LYS A 187 5.94 -2.42 -14.93
CA LYS A 187 7.28 -3.01 -14.72
C LYS A 187 7.93 -3.34 -16.06
N GLU A 188 9.13 -2.80 -16.26
CA GLU A 188 9.98 -3.19 -17.38
C GLU A 188 10.56 -4.59 -17.16
N LYS A 189 10.79 -5.30 -18.27
CA LYS A 189 11.42 -6.61 -18.25
C LYS A 189 12.78 -6.52 -17.55
N GLU A 190 12.99 -7.35 -16.55
CA GLU A 190 14.26 -7.47 -15.84
C GLU A 190 14.56 -8.95 -15.62
N GLU A 191 15.75 -9.38 -16.01
CA GLU A 191 16.17 -10.78 -15.96
C GLU A 191 16.91 -11.11 -14.66
N GLU A 192 17.39 -10.08 -13.96
CA GLU A 192 18.09 -10.21 -12.69
C GLU A 192 17.09 -10.41 -11.53
N PRO A 193 17.44 -11.26 -10.54
CA PRO A 193 16.59 -11.45 -9.36
C PRO A 193 16.44 -10.15 -8.57
N HIS A 194 15.19 -9.75 -8.38
CA HIS A 194 14.83 -8.61 -7.55
C HIS A 194 13.46 -8.86 -6.91
N SER A 195 13.21 -8.15 -5.81
CA SER A 195 11.93 -8.13 -5.12
C SER A 195 11.42 -6.71 -4.99
N ILE A 196 10.11 -6.54 -4.98
CA ILE A 196 9.44 -5.26 -4.72
C ILE A 196 8.64 -5.40 -3.45
N TYR A 197 8.83 -4.49 -2.51
CA TYR A 197 8.10 -4.40 -1.25
C TYR A 197 7.51 -3.01 -1.07
N PHE A 198 6.53 -2.90 -0.16
CA PHE A 198 6.05 -1.64 0.37
C PHE A 198 6.29 -1.57 1.87
N ALA A 199 6.90 -0.49 2.33
CA ALA A 199 7.31 -0.35 3.71
C ALA A 199 6.16 0.13 4.62
N PHE A 200 6.03 -0.49 5.79
CA PHE A 200 5.11 -0.06 6.84
C PHE A 200 5.89 0.09 8.15
N PRO A 201 6.56 1.24 8.34
CA PRO A 201 7.34 1.49 9.55
C PRO A 201 6.39 1.77 10.71
N LEU A 202 5.94 0.72 11.38
CA LEU A 202 4.97 0.82 12.46
C LEU A 202 5.65 1.10 13.81
N SER A 203 5.07 2.00 14.60
CA SER A 203 5.46 2.22 16.00
C SER A 203 4.90 1.08 16.86
N LEU A 204 5.68 0.00 16.93
CA LEU A 204 5.40 -1.19 17.73
C LEU A 204 6.17 -1.11 19.06
N GLN A 205 5.61 -1.71 20.10
CA GLN A 205 6.27 -1.82 21.40
C GLN A 205 7.38 -2.89 21.35
N ASP A 206 8.34 -2.80 22.26
CA ASP A 206 9.36 -3.83 22.42
C ASP A 206 8.71 -5.18 22.76
N GLY A 207 9.21 -6.26 22.14
CA GLY A 207 8.65 -7.60 22.32
C GLY A 207 7.31 -7.84 21.62
N TRP A 208 6.93 -7.00 20.65
CA TRP A 208 5.74 -7.22 19.85
C TRP A 208 5.75 -8.61 19.17
N SER A 209 4.57 -9.21 19.09
CA SER A 209 4.32 -10.43 18.32
C SER A 209 3.45 -10.12 17.11
N CYS A 210 3.76 -10.75 15.98
CA CYS A 210 2.86 -10.80 14.82
C CYS A 210 1.81 -11.89 15.04
N VAL A 211 0.69 -11.74 14.33
CA VAL A 211 -0.30 -12.78 14.13
C VAL A 211 -0.58 -12.84 12.63
N TYR A 212 -0.59 -14.04 12.08
CA TYR A 212 -0.84 -14.32 10.68
C TYR A 212 -2.17 -15.04 10.53
N ASP A 213 -2.95 -14.63 9.54
CA ASP A 213 -4.12 -15.37 9.11
C ASP A 213 -3.66 -16.56 8.25
N THR A 214 -3.96 -17.78 8.70
CA THR A 214 -3.62 -19.04 8.04
C THR A 214 -4.87 -19.91 7.92
N ALA A 215 -4.80 -21.04 7.20
CA ALA A 215 -5.95 -21.91 6.94
C ALA A 215 -6.76 -22.23 8.22
N ASP A 216 -7.87 -21.50 8.38
CA ASP A 216 -8.81 -21.56 9.50
C ASP A 216 -8.23 -21.27 10.91
N THR A 217 -7.02 -20.72 11.01
CA THR A 217 -6.41 -20.36 12.31
C THR A 217 -5.46 -19.17 12.22
N PHE A 218 -5.39 -18.44 13.32
CA PHE A 218 -4.37 -17.41 13.55
C PHE A 218 -3.11 -18.07 14.15
N VAL A 219 -1.93 -17.71 13.62
CA VAL A 219 -0.61 -18.19 14.08
C VAL A 219 0.29 -17.04 14.46
#